data_AF-A0A1S8T734-F1
#
_entry.id   AF-A0A1S8T734-F1
#
_cell.length_a   1.000
_cell.length_b   1.000
_cell.length_c   1.000
_cell.angle_alpha   90.00
_cell.angle_beta   90.00
_cell.angle_gamma   90.00
#
_symmetry.space_group_name_H-M   'P 1'
#
loop_
_entity.id
_entity.type
_entity.pdbx_description
1 polymer ?
#
loop_
_entity_poly.entity_id
_entity_poly.type
_entity_poly.pdbx_seq_one_letter_code
_entity_poly.pdbx_strand_id
1 'polypeptide(L)'
;MLIKGKEVNKGFISRFMDRILLKLYLKDSNDNVKYEYDYEFNEEELEKIEAKVIGQMFSNINQHETDNIENNEIKFFVWEEEELWGFYVLAILRKDEELYIGKEQFFYFENDKWEQNFFDGLK
;
A
#
# COMPACT_ATOMS: atom_id res chain seq x y z
N MET A 1 -25.56 -11.77 -18.85
CA MET A 1 -24.18 -12.28 -18.68
C MET A 1 -23.75 -11.87 -17.28
N LEU A 2 -23.74 -12.82 -16.34
CA LEU A 2 -23.32 -12.58 -14.95
C LEU A 2 -21.79 -12.60 -14.94
N ILE A 3 -21.16 -11.44 -14.81
CA ILE A 3 -19.74 -11.36 -14.48
C ILE A 3 -19.68 -11.81 -13.01
N LYS A 4 -19.30 -13.08 -12.77
CA LYS A 4 -18.82 -13.50 -11.46
C LYS A 4 -17.68 -12.54 -11.11
N GLY A 5 -17.86 -11.72 -10.07
CA GLY A 5 -16.80 -10.85 -9.58
C GLY A 5 -15.55 -11.68 -9.38
N LYS A 6 -14.50 -11.38 -10.15
CA LYS A 6 -13.17 -11.93 -9.93
C LYS A 6 -12.74 -11.48 -8.54
N GLU A 7 -12.32 -12.41 -7.68
CA GLU A 7 -11.75 -12.04 -6.39
C GLU A 7 -10.43 -11.30 -6.66
N VAL A 8 -10.36 -10.04 -6.24
CA VAL A 8 -9.14 -9.23 -6.28
C VAL A 8 -8.15 -9.82 -5.27
N ASN A 9 -6.94 -10.18 -5.70
CA ASN A 9 -5.89 -10.55 -4.75
C ASN A 9 -5.50 -9.33 -3.92
N LYS A 10 -5.78 -9.42 -2.62
CA LYS A 10 -5.45 -8.38 -1.64
C LYS A 10 -4.86 -8.99 -0.38
N GLY A 11 -4.11 -8.16 0.34
CA GLY A 11 -3.54 -8.51 1.63
C GLY A 11 -3.16 -7.28 2.43
N PHE A 12 -2.64 -7.50 3.63
CA PHE A 12 -2.09 -6.43 4.45
C PHE A 12 -0.91 -6.91 5.28
N ILE A 13 -0.11 -5.96 5.74
CA ILE A 13 0.98 -6.18 6.68
C ILE A 13 0.98 -5.11 7.76
N SER A 14 1.13 -5.52 9.01
CA SER A 14 1.17 -4.62 10.17
C SER A 14 2.59 -4.34 10.64
N ARG A 15 2.82 -3.12 11.12
CA ARG A 15 4.06 -2.64 11.74
C ARG A 15 3.72 -1.76 12.94
N PHE A 16 4.52 -1.88 14.00
CA PHE A 16 4.39 -1.12 15.26
C PHE A 16 5.58 -0.17 15.50
N MET A 17 6.35 0.15 14.46
CA MET A 17 7.58 0.97 14.55
C MET A 17 7.55 2.09 13.53
N ASP A 18 8.23 3.19 13.85
CA ASP A 18 8.47 4.42 13.08
C ASP A 18 9.35 4.19 11.82
N ARG A 19 9.11 3.11 11.06
CA ARG A 19 9.85 2.84 9.83
C ARG A 19 9.21 3.59 8.67
N ILE A 20 10.00 4.48 8.10
CA ILE A 20 9.67 5.28 6.92
C ILE A 20 9.59 4.43 5.65
N LEU A 21 10.14 3.21 5.61
CA LEU A 21 10.24 2.44 4.36
C LEU A 21 9.67 1.03 4.48
N LEU A 22 8.68 0.71 3.64
CA LEU A 22 8.20 -0.64 3.39
C LEU A 22 8.79 -1.15 2.07
N LYS A 23 9.64 -2.18 2.14
CA LYS A 23 10.16 -2.89 0.97
C LYS A 23 9.22 -4.02 0.56
N LEU A 24 8.82 -4.05 -0.71
CA LEU A 24 8.04 -5.12 -1.32
C LEU A 24 8.86 -5.84 -2.39
N TYR A 25 8.67 -7.16 -2.49
CA TYR A 25 9.45 -8.01 -3.40
C TYR A 25 8.51 -8.79 -4.32
N LEU A 26 8.64 -8.57 -5.63
CA LEU A 26 7.99 -9.44 -6.61
C LEU A 26 8.92 -10.62 -6.90
N LYS A 27 8.40 -11.83 -6.69
CA LYS A 27 9.15 -13.08 -6.90
C LYS A 27 8.56 -13.90 -8.04
N ASP A 28 9.41 -14.63 -8.75
CA ASP A 28 8.95 -15.64 -9.69
C ASP A 28 8.52 -16.94 -9.00
N SER A 29 8.03 -17.90 -9.78
CA SER A 29 7.57 -19.20 -9.26
C SER A 29 8.67 -20.04 -8.58
N ASN A 30 9.95 -19.66 -8.71
CA ASN A 30 11.08 -20.30 -8.06
C ASN A 30 11.59 -19.50 -6.85
N ASP A 31 10.81 -18.54 -6.34
CA ASP A 31 11.12 -17.65 -5.21
C ASP A 31 12.29 -16.68 -5.46
N ASN A 32 12.74 -16.53 -6.72
CA ASN A 32 13.75 -15.53 -7.05
C ASN A 32 13.11 -14.14 -7.13
N VAL A 33 13.72 -13.17 -6.45
CA VAL A 33 13.31 -11.76 -6.53
C VAL A 33 13.57 -11.23 -7.94
N LYS A 34 12.52 -10.74 -8.59
CA LYS A 34 12.56 -10.07 -9.90
C LYS A 34 12.65 -8.55 -9.75
N TYR A 35 11.87 -8.00 -8.83
CA TYR A 35 11.81 -6.57 -8.57
C TYR A 35 11.65 -6.29 -7.08
N GLU A 36 12.21 -5.14 -6.68
CA GLU A 36 12.07 -4.55 -5.35
C GLU A 36 11.36 -3.22 -5.51
N TYR A 37 10.43 -2.93 -4.62
CA TYR A 37 9.66 -1.69 -4.59
C TYR A 37 9.76 -1.08 -3.21
N ASP A 38 9.82 0.24 -3.18
CA ASP A 38 9.95 1.05 -1.99
C ASP A 38 8.69 1.91 -1.83
N TYR A 39 7.95 1.65 -0.76
CA TYR A 39 6.86 2.51 -0.31
C TYR A 39 7.36 3.34 0.87
N GLU A 40 7.43 4.66 0.66
CA GLU A 40 7.83 5.62 1.68
C GLU A 40 6.59 6.07 2.46
N PHE A 41 6.62 5.80 3.76
CA PHE A 41 5.66 6.25 4.75
C PHE A 41 6.22 7.48 5.47
N ASN A 42 5.54 8.61 5.31
CA ASN A 42 5.88 9.86 5.98
C ASN A 42 4.73 10.27 6.89
N GLU A 43 4.95 10.30 8.22
CA GLU A 43 3.93 10.74 9.18
C GLU A 43 3.46 12.18 8.93
N GLU A 44 4.31 13.04 8.37
CA GLU A 44 3.98 14.45 8.10
C GLU A 44 3.00 14.62 6.92
N GLU A 45 2.91 13.63 6.04
CA GLU A 45 1.99 13.62 4.90
C GLU A 45 0.65 12.95 5.22
N LEU A 46 0.48 12.47 6.46
CA LEU A 46 -0.74 11.78 6.84
C LEU A 46 -1.90 12.73 7.04
N GLU A 47 -3.05 12.32 6.51
CA GLU A 47 -4.31 13.04 6.69
C GLU A 47 -5.21 12.27 7.66
N LYS A 48 -5.84 12.98 8.59
CA LYS A 48 -6.84 12.37 9.47
C LYS A 48 -8.05 11.94 8.67
N ILE A 49 -8.54 10.72 8.91
CA ILE A 49 -9.68 10.15 8.18
C ILE A 49 -10.58 9.31 9.09
N GLU A 50 -11.85 9.16 8.71
CA GLU A 50 -12.78 8.25 9.39
C GLU A 50 -12.79 6.87 8.70
N ALA A 51 -12.92 5.79 9.48
CA ALA A 51 -12.98 4.41 8.96
C ALA A 51 -14.07 4.23 7.89
N LYS A 52 -15.22 4.91 8.05
CA LYS A 52 -16.32 4.87 7.09
C LYS A 52 -15.95 5.51 5.75
N VAL A 53 -15.17 6.58 5.76
CA VAL A 53 -14.72 7.28 4.54
C VAL A 53 -13.72 6.40 3.80
N ILE A 54 -12.82 5.73 4.51
CA ILE A 54 -11.88 4.75 3.92
C ILE A 54 -12.64 3.68 3.14
N GLY A 55 -13.64 3.05 3.75
CA GLY A 55 -14.44 2.01 3.07
C GLY A 55 -15.31 2.53 1.91
N GLN A 56 -15.54 3.85 1.82
CA GLN A 56 -16.21 4.47 0.67
C GLN A 56 -15.24 4.79 -0.47
N MET A 57 -14.00 5.17 -0.14
CA MET A 57 -12.96 5.51 -1.11
C MET A 57 -12.29 4.26 -1.70
N PHE A 58 -12.07 3.24 -0.87
CA PHE A 58 -11.30 2.05 -1.22
C PHE A 58 -12.16 0.80 -1.04
N SER A 59 -12.73 0.29 -2.13
CA SER A 59 -13.54 -0.94 -2.13
C SER A 59 -12.76 -2.17 -1.64
N ASN A 60 -11.42 -2.14 -1.71
CA ASN A 60 -10.54 -3.21 -1.28
C ASN A 60 -10.29 -3.23 0.24
N ILE A 61 -10.65 -2.17 0.95
CA ILE A 61 -10.47 -2.03 2.39
C ILE A 61 -11.84 -1.92 3.06
N ASN A 62 -12.18 -2.92 3.87
CA ASN A 62 -13.44 -2.88 4.61
C ASN A 62 -13.27 -2.26 6.00
N GLN A 63 -14.38 -1.81 6.58
CA GLN A 63 -14.38 -1.16 7.89
C GLN A 63 -13.84 -2.07 9.02
N HIS A 64 -14.09 -3.37 8.95
CA HIS A 64 -13.57 -4.31 9.96
C HIS A 64 -12.03 -4.39 9.93
N GLU A 65 -11.41 -4.28 8.77
CA GLU A 65 -9.94 -4.27 8.64
C GLU A 65 -9.30 -3.02 9.28
N THR A 66 -9.99 -1.87 9.23
CA THR A 66 -9.55 -0.60 9.81
C THR A 66 -9.91 -0.44 11.30
N ASP A 67 -11.04 -0.99 11.72
CA ASP A 67 -11.47 -1.01 13.13
C ASP A 67 -10.53 -1.88 13.99
N ASN A 68 -9.95 -2.94 13.42
CA ASN A 68 -8.97 -3.82 14.08
C ASN A 68 -7.51 -3.34 13.96
N ILE A 69 -7.27 -2.09 13.59
CA ILE A 69 -5.92 -1.50 13.69
C ILE A 69 -5.74 -1.08 15.15
N GLU A 70 -4.70 -1.58 15.81
CA GLU A 70 -4.35 -1.21 17.19
C GLU A 70 -3.70 0.17 17.26
N ASN A 71 -3.76 0.84 18.42
CA ASN A 71 -3.12 2.13 18.57
C ASN A 71 -1.58 2.02 18.41
N ASN A 72 -0.99 2.95 17.65
CA ASN A 72 0.39 2.93 17.14
C ASN A 72 0.71 1.80 16.14
N GLU A 73 -0.32 1.18 15.54
CA GLU A 73 -0.15 0.25 14.43
C GLU A 73 -0.28 0.99 13.09
N ILE A 74 0.69 0.78 12.21
CA ILE A 74 0.60 1.08 10.78
C ILE A 74 0.24 -0.22 10.06
N LYS A 75 -0.90 -0.22 9.37
CA LYS A 75 -1.34 -1.31 8.51
C LYS A 75 -1.21 -0.88 7.05
N PHE A 76 -0.39 -1.60 6.30
CA PHE A 76 -0.22 -1.39 4.87
C PHE A 76 -1.12 -2.35 4.12
N PHE A 77 -2.05 -1.80 3.35
CA PHE A 77 -2.95 -2.55 2.48
C PHE A 77 -2.35 -2.65 1.09
N VAL A 78 -2.47 -3.82 0.49
CA VAL A 78 -1.96 -4.12 -0.85
C VAL A 78 -3.03 -4.83 -1.63
N TRP A 79 -3.29 -4.41 -2.87
CA TRP A 79 -4.20 -5.10 -3.78
C TRP A 79 -3.72 -4.99 -5.22
N GLU A 80 -3.96 -6.02 -6.00
CA GLU A 80 -3.66 -6.01 -7.44
C GLU A 80 -4.63 -5.10 -8.20
N GLU A 81 -4.14 -4.53 -9.30
CA GLU A 81 -4.93 -3.90 -10.34
C GLU A 81 -4.57 -4.58 -11.66
N GLU A 82 -5.34 -5.60 -12.02
CA GLU A 82 -5.08 -6.44 -13.19
C GLU A 82 -5.10 -5.61 -14.48
N GLU A 83 -5.99 -4.61 -14.58
CA GLU A 83 -6.12 -3.79 -15.79
C GLU A 83 -4.88 -2.93 -16.07
N LEU A 84 -4.16 -2.55 -15.01
CA LEU A 84 -2.93 -1.75 -15.09
C LEU A 84 -1.65 -2.57 -14.97
N TRP A 85 -1.76 -3.90 -14.81
CA TRP A 85 -0.62 -4.80 -14.62
C TRP A 85 0.29 -4.38 -13.45
N GLY A 86 -0.32 -4.17 -12.28
CA GLY A 86 0.40 -3.77 -11.09
C GLY A 86 -0.40 -3.92 -9.81
N PHE A 87 0.00 -3.18 -8.79
CA PHE A 87 -0.64 -3.21 -7.47
C PHE A 87 -0.57 -1.84 -6.80
N TYR A 88 -1.53 -1.61 -5.92
CA TYR A 88 -1.56 -0.44 -5.05
C TYR A 88 -1.04 -0.78 -3.66
N VAL A 89 -0.46 0.21 -3.00
CA VAL A 89 -0.11 0.19 -1.58
C VAL A 89 -0.70 1.43 -0.92
N LEU A 90 -1.34 1.24 0.24
CA LEU A 90 -1.88 2.31 1.06
C LEU A 90 -1.61 2.03 2.54
N ALA A 91 -1.01 2.98 3.24
CA ALA A 91 -0.82 2.90 4.68
C ALA A 91 -1.99 3.54 5.44
N ILE A 92 -2.42 2.88 6.50
CA ILE A 92 -3.33 3.44 7.51
C ILE A 92 -2.67 3.29 8.88
N LEU A 93 -2.46 4.40 9.56
CA LEU A 93 -1.95 4.47 10.92
C LEU A 93 -3.13 4.69 11.87
N ARG A 94 -3.17 3.98 12.99
CA ARG A 94 -3.95 4.43 14.16
C ARG A 94 -3.00 5.06 15.18
N LYS A 95 -3.28 6.29 15.59
CA LYS A 95 -2.50 7.01 16.60
C LYS A 95 -3.45 7.84 17.46
N ASP A 96 -3.25 7.81 18.77
CA ASP A 96 -4.13 8.46 19.74
C ASP A 96 -5.63 8.15 19.53
N GLU A 97 -5.93 6.89 19.18
CA GLU A 97 -7.28 6.39 18.84
C GLU A 97 -7.91 6.98 17.56
N GLU A 98 -7.15 7.75 16.78
CA GLU A 98 -7.57 8.34 15.52
C GLU A 98 -6.92 7.60 14.33
N LEU A 99 -7.62 7.55 13.20
CA LEU A 99 -7.09 6.98 11.97
C LEU A 99 -6.49 8.07 11.08
N TYR A 100 -5.36 7.72 10.49
CA TYR A 100 -4.60 8.55 9.57
C TYR A 100 -4.30 7.75 8.32
N ILE A 101 -4.46 8.38 7.16
CA ILE A 101 -4.24 7.76 5.85
C ILE A 101 -3.01 8.36 5.19
N GLY A 102 -2.16 7.49 4.66
CA GLY A 102 -1.02 7.89 3.82
C GLY A 102 -1.41 8.01 2.36
N LYS A 103 -0.42 8.33 1.53
CA LYS A 103 -0.61 8.41 0.09
C LYS A 103 -0.80 7.01 -0.50
N GLU A 104 -1.81 6.86 -1.36
CA GLU A 104 -1.95 5.69 -2.23
C GLU A 104 -0.85 5.72 -3.31
N GLN A 105 -0.15 4.61 -3.49
CA GLN A 105 0.89 4.49 -4.50
C GLN A 105 0.69 3.25 -5.35
N PHE A 106 0.82 3.41 -6.67
CA PHE A 106 0.73 2.33 -7.65
C PHE A 106 2.11 1.89 -8.12
N PHE A 107 2.30 0.58 -8.28
CA PHE A 107 3.54 -0.04 -8.77
C PHE A 107 3.23 -1.05 -9.88
N TYR A 108 3.93 -0.94 -11.02
CA TYR A 108 3.83 -1.91 -12.12
C TYR A 108 4.60 -3.20 -11.79
N PHE A 109 4.06 -4.36 -12.16
CA PHE A 109 4.77 -5.64 -12.03
C PHE A 109 6.01 -5.74 -12.93
N GLU A 110 5.95 -5.07 -14.08
CA GLU A 110 7.07 -4.96 -15.01
C GLU A 110 7.53 -3.51 -15.05
N ASN A 111 8.67 -3.24 -14.41
CA ASN A 111 9.36 -1.97 -14.59
C ASN A 111 10.11 -2.03 -15.92
N ASP A 112 9.48 -1.60 -17.02
CA ASP A 112 10.22 -1.09 -18.17
C ASP A 112 10.98 0.12 -17.66
N LYS A 113 12.24 -0.09 -17.25
CA LYS A 113 13.19 0.88 -16.69
C LYS A 113 12.88 2.34 -17.06
N TRP A 114 12.08 3.01 -16.23
CA TRP A 114 11.90 4.45 -16.22
C TRP A 114 12.15 5.02 -14.81
N GLU A 115 13.15 4.45 -14.12
CA GLU A 115 14.06 5.28 -13.32
C GLU A 115 14.93 6.10 -14.28
N GLN A 116 14.31 7.02 -15.03
CA GLN A 116 15.03 8.19 -15.48
C GLN A 116 15.30 9.04 -14.24
N ASN A 117 16.56 9.07 -13.84
CA ASN A 117 17.20 10.26 -13.29
C ASN A 117 16.62 10.82 -11.98
N PHE A 118 16.88 10.15 -10.86
CA PHE A 118 17.24 10.87 -9.63
C PHE A 118 18.71 10.56 -9.25
N PHE A 119 19.61 10.66 -10.23
CA PHE A 119 20.97 11.12 -9.94
C PHE A 119 20.88 12.62 -9.66
N ASP A 120 20.66 12.99 -8.40
CA ASP A 120 20.82 14.39 -8.00
C ASP A 120 22.32 14.67 -7.89
N GLY A 121 22.90 15.08 -9.03
CA GLY A 121 24.24 15.60 -9.09
C GLY A 121 24.31 16.95 -8.38
N LEU A 122 24.55 16.94 -7.07
CA LEU A 122 25.12 18.08 -6.38
C LEU A 122 26.63 17.88 -6.25
N LYS A 123 27.36 18.56 -7.13
CA LYS A 123 28.75 18.97 -6.93
C LYS A 123 28.81 20.16 -5.99
#